data_AF-A0A2M7U5Z9-F1
#
_entry.id   AF-A0A2M7U5Z9-F1
#
_cell.length_a   1.000
_cell.length_b   1.000
_cell.length_c   1.000
_cell.angle_alpha   90.00
_cell.angle_beta   90.00
_cell.angle_gamma   90.00
#
_symmetry.space_group_name_H-M   'P 1'
#
loop_
_entity.id
_entity.type
_entity.pdbx_description
1 polymer ?
#
loop_
_entity_poly.entity_id
_entity_poly.type
_entity_poly.pdbx_seq_one_letter_code
_entity_poly.pdbx_strand_id
1 'polypeptide(L)'
;MKKILLITLPVIVWGVIYLNWPFSSSQIINGAGKVTVYKSPTCGCCVSYIALLKQQGYEVETIATEDMTNIKQEYGISSDMESCHTAVFGNYVVEGHVPFEAIEKLLEEKPDIRGIALPEMPAGSPGMPGVKGEPFTVYALSDQEPSIYWQQ
;
A
#
# COMPACT_ATOMS: atom_id res chain seq x y z
N MET A 1 59.63 -10.96 -40.62
CA MET A 1 58.63 -10.90 -41.72
C MET A 1 57.39 -11.66 -41.28
N LYS A 2 56.22 -11.06 -41.48
CA LYS A 2 54.88 -11.63 -41.23
C LYS A 2 54.78 -13.08 -41.73
N LYS A 3 54.04 -13.93 -40.98
CA LYS A 3 52.92 -14.73 -41.49
C LYS A 3 52.11 -15.32 -40.33
N ILE A 4 50.93 -14.73 -40.14
CA ILE A 4 49.77 -15.32 -39.48
C ILE A 4 49.16 -16.31 -40.48
N LEU A 5 48.84 -17.54 -40.07
CA LEU A 5 47.76 -18.32 -40.68
C LEU A 5 47.22 -19.42 -39.72
N LEU A 6 46.23 -19.01 -38.93
CA LEU A 6 44.89 -19.60 -38.75
C LEU A 6 44.61 -21.13 -38.84
N ILE A 7 43.94 -21.60 -37.77
CA ILE A 7 42.80 -22.57 -37.66
C ILE A 7 43.19 -24.06 -37.59
N THR A 8 42.88 -24.78 -36.49
CA THR A 8 41.58 -25.43 -36.24
C THR A 8 41.37 -25.75 -34.74
N LEU A 9 40.13 -25.53 -34.27
CA LEU A 9 39.60 -25.91 -32.95
C LEU A 9 39.56 -27.44 -32.75
N PRO A 10 39.66 -27.89 -31.48
CA PRO A 10 38.51 -28.58 -30.88
C PRO A 10 38.22 -28.00 -29.48
N VAL A 11 37.01 -27.50 -29.22
CA VAL A 11 35.86 -28.28 -28.71
C VAL A 11 36.16 -28.92 -27.35
N ILE A 12 35.51 -28.36 -26.32
CA ILE A 12 35.14 -28.93 -25.01
C ILE A 12 36.28 -29.06 -23.99
N VAL A 13 36.34 -28.08 -23.08
CA VAL A 13 36.36 -28.38 -21.64
C VAL A 13 35.28 -27.51 -20.99
N TRP A 14 34.04 -27.97 -21.16
CA TRP A 14 32.95 -27.64 -20.24
C TRP A 14 33.25 -28.36 -18.92
N GLY A 15 33.44 -27.62 -17.84
CA GLY A 15 33.47 -28.24 -16.52
C GLY A 15 34.21 -27.44 -15.46
N VAL A 16 33.45 -27.05 -14.44
CA VAL A 16 33.91 -26.95 -13.05
C VAL A 16 34.67 -25.67 -12.64
N ILE A 17 34.11 -24.48 -12.89
CA ILE A 17 34.30 -23.33 -11.99
C ILE A 17 32.99 -22.52 -11.91
N TYR A 18 31.93 -23.14 -11.39
CA TYR A 18 30.70 -22.45 -11.01
C TYR A 18 30.15 -23.08 -9.72
N LEU A 19 30.86 -22.93 -8.60
CA LEU A 19 30.40 -23.51 -7.33
C LEU A 19 30.50 -22.57 -6.13
N ASN A 20 30.66 -21.25 -6.31
CA ASN A 20 30.64 -20.31 -5.17
C ASN A 20 30.11 -18.92 -5.51
N TRP A 21 29.09 -18.82 -6.37
CA TRP A 21 28.27 -17.60 -6.34
C TRP A 21 27.09 -17.89 -5.41
N PRO A 22 26.91 -17.17 -4.28
CA PRO A 22 25.62 -17.18 -3.64
C PRO A 22 24.67 -16.54 -4.65
N PHE A 23 23.92 -17.36 -5.37
CA PHE A 23 22.74 -16.89 -6.06
C PHE A 23 21.80 -16.44 -4.93
N SER A 24 21.96 -15.18 -4.54
CA SER A 24 21.02 -14.51 -3.66
C SER A 24 19.71 -14.54 -4.41
N SER A 25 18.84 -15.48 -4.02
CA SER A 25 17.45 -15.44 -4.41
C SER A 25 16.89 -14.17 -3.81
N SER A 26 17.00 -13.05 -4.52
CA SER A 26 16.14 -11.91 -4.28
C SER A 26 14.73 -12.46 -4.38
N GLN A 27 14.09 -12.63 -3.22
CA GLN A 27 12.67 -12.87 -3.13
C GLN A 27 12.04 -11.67 -3.84
N ILE A 28 11.60 -11.87 -5.07
CA ILE A 28 10.74 -10.92 -5.75
C ILE A 28 9.39 -11.03 -5.02
N ILE A 29 9.26 -10.32 -3.91
CA ILE A 29 7.96 -9.94 -3.37
C ILE A 29 7.43 -8.82 -4.27
N ASN A 30 6.97 -9.17 -5.47
CA ASN A 30 6.24 -8.26 -6.35
C ASN A 30 4.78 -8.18 -5.88
N GLY A 31 4.57 -7.55 -4.73
CA GLY A 31 3.26 -7.19 -4.21
C GLY A 31 3.43 -6.08 -3.19
N ALA A 32 2.62 -5.03 -3.29
CA ALA A 32 2.70 -3.83 -2.45
C ALA A 32 2.47 -4.12 -0.94
N GLY A 33 2.04 -5.35 -0.62
CA GLY A 33 1.81 -5.84 0.73
C GLY A 33 0.43 -6.44 0.87
N LYS A 34 0.12 -6.95 2.07
CA LYS A 34 -1.24 -7.35 2.44
C LYS A 34 -1.95 -6.18 3.10
N VAL A 35 -3.24 -6.04 2.85
CA VAL A 35 -4.10 -5.06 3.51
C VAL A 35 -5.43 -5.71 3.87
N THR A 36 -5.89 -5.48 5.09
CA THR A 36 -7.25 -5.86 5.50
C THR A 36 -8.13 -4.63 5.44
N VAL A 37 -9.28 -4.71 4.80
CA VAL A 37 -10.25 -3.60 4.69
C VAL A 37 -11.57 -4.00 5.34
N TYR A 38 -11.92 -3.28 6.40
CA TYR A 38 -13.21 -3.37 7.08
C TYR A 38 -14.19 -2.38 6.49
N LYS A 39 -15.38 -2.84 6.09
CA LYS A 39 -16.41 -1.96 5.54
C LYS A 39 -17.82 -2.44 5.87
N SER A 40 -18.80 -1.54 5.76
CA SER A 40 -20.21 -1.95 5.69
C SER A 40 -20.48 -2.82 4.44
N PRO A 41 -21.35 -3.85 4.52
CA PRO A 41 -21.72 -4.68 3.38
C PRO A 41 -22.27 -3.89 2.19
N THR A 42 -22.95 -2.77 2.45
CA THR A 42 -23.69 -1.99 1.46
C THR A 42 -22.92 -0.77 0.93
N CYS A 43 -21.71 -0.51 1.41
CA CYS A 43 -20.91 0.65 0.99
C CYS A 43 -20.31 0.49 -0.42
N GLY A 44 -20.90 1.17 -1.41
CA GLY A 44 -20.45 1.10 -2.81
C GLY A 44 -19.09 1.76 -3.09
N CYS A 45 -18.81 2.95 -2.53
CA CYS A 45 -17.52 3.62 -2.74
C CYS A 45 -16.35 2.84 -2.13
N CYS A 46 -16.57 2.15 -1.00
CA CYS A 46 -15.60 1.25 -0.38
C CYS A 46 -15.18 0.11 -1.32
N VAL A 47 -16.12 -0.42 -2.13
CA VAL A 47 -15.82 -1.45 -3.13
C VAL A 47 -14.89 -0.89 -4.22
N SER A 48 -15.15 0.33 -4.68
CA SER A 48 -14.28 1.01 -5.64
C SER A 48 -12.88 1.26 -5.08
N TYR A 49 -12.77 1.67 -3.82
CA TYR A 49 -11.47 1.85 -3.16
C TYR A 49 -10.67 0.54 -3.08
N ILE A 50 -11.32 -0.55 -2.66
CA ILE A 50 -10.71 -1.90 -2.64
C ILE A 50 -10.24 -2.32 -4.04
N ALA A 51 -11.01 -2.02 -5.09
CA ALA A 51 -10.61 -2.33 -6.46
C ALA A 51 -9.34 -1.57 -6.87
N LEU A 52 -9.21 -0.30 -6.47
CA LEU A 52 -8.01 0.49 -6.71
C LEU A 52 -6.81 -0.04 -5.91
N LEU A 53 -6.98 -0.43 -4.64
CA LEU A 53 -5.91 -1.09 -3.87
C LEU A 53 -5.39 -2.35 -4.57
N LYS A 54 -6.28 -3.17 -5.11
CA LYS A 54 -5.89 -4.34 -5.91
C LYS A 54 -5.13 -3.95 -7.18
N GLN A 55 -5.53 -2.86 -7.85
CA GLN A 55 -4.81 -2.34 -9.03
C GLN A 55 -3.41 -1.82 -8.68
N GLN A 56 -3.22 -1.28 -7.48
CA GLN A 56 -1.90 -0.92 -6.94
C GLN A 56 -1.05 -2.14 -6.53
N GLY A 57 -1.58 -3.36 -6.66
CA GLY A 57 -0.84 -4.60 -6.41
C GLY A 57 -0.86 -5.07 -4.94
N TYR A 58 -1.76 -4.53 -4.11
CA TYR A 58 -1.99 -5.05 -2.76
C TYR A 58 -2.82 -6.34 -2.78
N GLU A 59 -2.46 -7.29 -1.93
CA GLU A 59 -3.31 -8.43 -1.59
C GLU A 59 -4.36 -7.97 -0.56
N VAL A 60 -5.58 -7.72 -1.03
CA VAL A 60 -6.66 -7.15 -0.21
C VAL A 60 -7.56 -8.24 0.36
N GLU A 61 -7.56 -8.41 1.68
CA GLU A 61 -8.59 -9.10 2.45
C GLU A 61 -9.72 -8.12 2.76
N THR A 62 -10.97 -8.54 2.61
CA THR A 62 -12.14 -7.70 2.87
C THR A 62 -13.02 -8.34 3.93
N ILE A 63 -13.27 -7.60 5.02
CA ILE A 63 -14.13 -8.01 6.12
C ILE A 63 -15.36 -7.09 6.11
N ALA A 64 -16.51 -7.67 5.76
CA ALA A 64 -17.77 -6.95 5.77
C ALA A 64 -18.42 -7.07 7.16
N THR A 65 -18.79 -5.94 7.77
CA THR A 65 -19.42 -5.90 9.10
C THR A 65 -20.49 -4.81 9.16
N GLU A 66 -21.59 -5.09 9.88
CA GLU A 66 -22.62 -4.08 10.15
C GLU A 66 -22.21 -3.15 11.31
N ASP A 67 -21.22 -3.54 12.11
CA ASP A 67 -20.74 -2.78 13.28
C ASP A 67 -19.38 -2.14 12.99
N MET A 68 -19.37 -1.17 12.08
CA MET A 68 -18.17 -0.39 11.79
C MET A 68 -17.76 0.51 12.96
N THR A 69 -18.69 0.90 13.82
CA THR A 69 -18.41 1.71 15.00
C THR A 69 -17.45 0.98 15.95
N ASN A 70 -17.69 -0.30 16.22
CA ASN A 70 -16.80 -1.08 17.07
C ASN A 70 -15.41 -1.26 16.43
N ILE A 71 -15.33 -1.51 15.12
CA ILE A 71 -14.03 -1.59 14.40
C ILE A 71 -13.23 -0.30 14.57
N LYS A 72 -13.86 0.86 14.37
CA LYS A 72 -13.19 2.16 14.51
C LYS A 72 -12.70 2.41 15.93
N GLN A 73 -13.49 2.03 16.93
CA GLN A 73 -13.10 2.12 18.34
C GLN A 73 -11.91 1.21 18.66
N GLU A 74 -11.91 -0.03 18.15
CA GLU A 74 -10.80 -0.97 18.31
C GLU A 74 -9.49 -0.40 17.75
N TYR A 75 -9.56 0.29 16.62
CA TYR A 75 -8.42 0.97 16.00
C TYR A 75 -8.18 2.39 16.53
N GLY A 76 -8.90 2.83 17.57
CA GLY A 76 -8.71 4.13 18.22
C GLY A 76 -8.96 5.33 17.30
N ILE A 77 -9.95 5.22 16.41
CA ILE A 77 -10.36 6.29 15.49
C ILE A 77 -11.39 7.14 16.22
N SER A 78 -11.11 8.43 16.38
CA SER A 78 -12.01 9.39 17.00
C SER A 78 -13.13 9.79 16.03
N SER A 79 -14.27 10.24 16.56
CA SER A 79 -15.47 10.55 15.77
C SER A 79 -15.26 11.61 14.69
N ASP A 80 -14.33 12.54 14.91
CA ASP A 80 -13.96 13.61 13.96
C ASP A 80 -13.01 13.13 12.86
N MET A 81 -12.45 11.92 12.98
CA MET A 81 -11.55 11.32 12.00
C MET A 81 -12.22 10.22 11.16
N GLU A 82 -13.49 9.94 11.42
CA GLU A 82 -14.21 8.83 10.83
C GLU A 82 -14.52 9.00 9.34
N SER A 83 -14.46 7.89 8.60
CA SER A 83 -14.91 7.75 7.21
C SER A 83 -15.83 6.52 7.05
N CYS A 84 -15.93 5.93 5.86
CA CYS A 84 -16.82 4.81 5.58
C CYS A 84 -16.19 3.42 5.76
N HIS A 85 -14.85 3.33 5.80
CA HIS A 85 -14.10 2.08 5.92
C HIS A 85 -12.75 2.31 6.59
N THR A 86 -12.20 1.24 7.16
CA THR A 86 -10.89 1.23 7.82
C THR A 86 -10.01 0.18 7.12
N ALA A 87 -8.86 0.60 6.62
CA ALA A 87 -7.86 -0.27 6.02
C ALA A 87 -6.65 -0.43 6.95
N VAL A 88 -6.10 -1.64 7.05
CA VAL A 88 -4.98 -1.95 7.95
C VAL A 88 -3.82 -2.52 7.13
N PHE A 89 -2.72 -1.78 7.11
CA PHE A 89 -1.47 -2.12 6.41
C PHE A 89 -0.41 -2.48 7.44
N GLY A 90 -0.26 -3.77 7.73
CA GLY A 90 0.62 -4.22 8.80
C GLY A 90 0.21 -3.61 10.15
N ASN A 91 1.01 -2.68 10.66
CA ASN A 91 0.76 -2.01 11.93
C ASN A 91 0.06 -0.64 11.78
N TYR A 92 -0.18 -0.17 10.54
CA TYR A 92 -0.77 1.13 10.29
C TYR A 92 -2.24 1.04 9.95
N VAL A 93 -3.02 1.93 10.57
CA VAL A 93 -4.43 2.17 10.25
C VAL A 93 -4.55 3.26 9.18
N VAL A 94 -5.40 3.06 8.19
CA VAL A 94 -5.73 4.03 7.13
C VAL A 94 -7.25 4.17 7.10
N GLU A 95 -7.75 5.29 7.60
CA GLU A 95 -9.19 5.55 7.68
C GLU A 95 -9.68 6.35 6.47
N GLY A 96 -10.61 5.76 5.73
CA GLY A 96 -11.28 6.41 4.61
C GLY A 96 -10.53 6.39 3.29
N HIS A 97 -10.99 7.26 2.39
CA HIS A 97 -10.55 7.33 0.99
C HIS A 97 -9.21 8.05 0.83
N VAL A 98 -8.20 7.64 1.61
CA VAL A 98 -6.88 8.27 1.63
C VAL A 98 -6.18 8.09 0.27
N PRO A 99 -5.59 9.17 -0.30
CA PRO A 99 -4.75 9.11 -1.51
C PRO A 99 -3.60 8.11 -1.38
N PHE A 100 -3.30 7.38 -2.46
CA PHE A 100 -2.26 6.34 -2.43
C PHE A 100 -0.88 6.92 -2.16
N GLU A 101 -0.60 8.15 -2.60
CA GLU A 101 0.64 8.86 -2.35
C GLU A 101 0.88 9.08 -0.84
N ALA A 102 -0.18 9.33 -0.07
CA ALA A 102 -0.09 9.46 1.38
C ALA A 102 0.18 8.10 2.07
N ILE A 103 -0.39 7.02 1.53
CA ILE A 103 -0.17 5.65 2.01
C ILE A 103 1.25 5.18 1.69
N GLU A 104 1.74 5.43 0.47
CA GLU A 104 3.11 5.15 0.06
C GLU A 104 4.09 5.85 0.98
N LYS A 105 3.91 7.16 1.20
CA LYS A 105 4.71 7.93 2.17
C LYS A 105 4.69 7.28 3.57
N LEU A 106 3.51 6.86 4.06
CA LEU A 106 3.38 6.19 5.36
C LEU A 106 4.19 4.90 5.44
N LEU A 107 4.10 4.05 4.41
CA LEU A 107 4.77 2.75 4.38
C LEU A 107 6.28 2.86 4.13
N GLU A 108 6.71 3.93 3.47
CA GLU A 108 8.13 4.25 3.27
C GLU A 108 8.77 4.84 4.52
N GLU A 109 8.19 5.89 5.09
CA GLU A 109 8.79 6.62 6.22
C GLU A 109 8.63 5.90 7.55
N LYS A 110 7.55 5.11 7.70
CA LYS A 110 7.20 4.39 8.93
C LYS A 110 7.29 5.25 10.20
N PRO A 111 6.58 6.39 10.25
CA PRO A 111 6.54 7.25 11.43
C PRO A 111 5.94 6.55 12.65
N ASP A 112 6.29 7.04 13.84
CA ASP A 112 5.73 6.57 15.13
C ASP A 112 4.34 7.16 15.38
N ILE A 113 3.37 6.72 14.58
CA ILE A 113 1.94 7.03 14.67
C ILE A 113 1.15 5.75 14.46
N ARG A 114 -0.11 5.73 14.91
CA ARG A 114 -0.98 4.56 14.70
C ARG A 114 -1.46 4.45 13.26
N GLY A 115 -1.61 5.57 12.57
CA GLY A 115 -2.19 5.57 11.24
C GLY A 115 -2.44 6.96 10.67
N ILE A 116 -3.20 7.01 9.59
CA ILE A 116 -3.62 8.24 8.92
C ILE A 116 -5.11 8.19 8.56
N ALA A 117 -5.76 9.34 8.46
CA ALA A 117 -7.17 9.45 8.14
C ALA A 117 -7.43 10.54 7.10
N LEU A 118 -8.33 10.25 6.15
CA LEU A 118 -9.05 11.25 5.38
C LEU A 118 -10.52 11.22 5.87
N PRO A 119 -10.91 12.12 6.77
CA PRO A 119 -12.24 12.10 7.36
C PRO A 119 -13.34 12.29 6.32
N GLU A 120 -14.55 11.88 6.70
CA GLU A 120 -15.76 11.95 5.87
C GLU A 120 -15.62 11.14 4.56
N MET A 121 -16.09 11.68 3.44
CA MET A 121 -16.04 11.04 2.12
C MET A 121 -15.94 12.13 1.03
N PRO A 122 -14.80 12.82 0.91
CA PRO A 122 -14.68 13.94 -0.02
C PRO A 122 -14.73 13.45 -1.47
N ALA A 123 -15.48 14.18 -2.31
CA ALA A 123 -15.63 13.84 -3.73
C ALA A 123 -14.29 13.86 -4.48
N GLY A 124 -14.13 12.95 -5.43
CA GLY A 124 -12.90 12.81 -6.22
C GLY A 124 -11.70 12.20 -5.49
N SER A 125 -11.84 11.83 -4.22
CA SER A 125 -10.86 10.97 -3.53
C SER A 125 -10.90 9.54 -4.12
N PRO A 126 -9.84 8.72 -3.98
CA PRO A 126 -9.82 7.38 -4.58
C PRO A 126 -11.06 6.57 -4.22
N GLY A 127 -11.79 6.07 -5.21
CA GLY A 127 -13.02 5.29 -5.00
C GLY A 127 -14.28 6.12 -4.74
N MET A 128 -14.17 7.42 -4.46
CA MET A 128 -15.30 8.34 -4.40
C MET A 128 -15.63 8.90 -5.78
N PRO A 129 -16.92 8.99 -6.16
CA PRO A 129 -17.33 9.65 -7.39
C PRO A 129 -17.16 11.17 -7.29
N GLY A 130 -17.38 11.84 -8.43
CA GLY A 130 -17.38 13.30 -8.51
C GLY A 130 -16.01 13.90 -8.84
N VAL A 131 -15.97 15.23 -8.87
CA VAL A 131 -14.77 16.00 -9.17
C VAL A 131 -14.19 16.50 -7.85
N LYS A 132 -12.87 16.41 -7.71
CA LYS A 132 -12.14 16.98 -6.57
C LYS A 132 -12.32 18.50 -6.57
N GLY A 133 -12.90 19.04 -5.49
CA GLY A 133 -13.12 20.48 -5.32
C GLY A 133 -11.94 21.20 -4.67
N GLU A 134 -11.36 20.62 -3.63
CA GLU A 134 -10.29 21.20 -2.82
C GLU A 134 -9.18 20.16 -2.58
N PRO A 135 -7.96 20.58 -2.22
CA PRO A 135 -6.92 19.69 -1.70
C PRO A 135 -7.43 18.76 -0.59
N PHE A 136 -6.99 17.50 -0.63
CA PHE A 136 -7.26 16.59 0.48
C PHE A 136 -6.23 16.83 1.59
N THR A 137 -6.72 16.91 2.82
CA THR A 137 -5.88 16.98 4.01
C THR A 137 -6.01 15.65 4.75
N VAL A 138 -4.89 14.96 4.89
CA VAL A 138 -4.79 13.68 5.59
C VAL A 138 -4.14 13.93 6.94
N TYR A 139 -4.78 13.42 7.99
CA TYR A 139 -4.37 13.64 9.38
C TYR A 139 -3.64 12.42 9.92
N ALA A 140 -2.67 12.65 10.80
CA ALA A 140 -2.04 11.58 11.58
C ALA A 140 -2.95 11.16 12.74
N LEU A 141 -3.10 9.85 12.92
CA LEU A 141 -3.74 9.24 14.08
C LEU A 141 -2.65 8.90 15.10
N SER A 142 -2.61 9.64 16.19
CA SER A 142 -1.68 9.43 17.29
C SER A 142 -2.43 9.51 18.63
N ASP A 143 -1.70 9.48 19.74
CA ASP A 143 -2.26 9.74 21.07
C ASP A 143 -2.34 11.24 21.37
N GLN A 144 -1.77 12.08 20.49
CA GLN A 144 -1.84 13.53 20.54
C GLN A 144 -2.98 14.04 19.65
N GLU A 145 -3.25 15.33 19.76
CA GLU A 145 -4.21 16.02 18.89
C GLU A 145 -3.93 15.74 17.40
N PRO A 146 -4.99 15.63 16.56
CA PRO A 146 -4.84 15.43 15.13
C PRO A 146 -3.91 16.49 14.52
N SER A 147 -2.92 16.02 13.75
CA SER A 147 -1.99 16.88 13.03
C SER A 147 -2.03 16.55 11.55
N ILE A 148 -1.73 17.53 10.69
CA ILE A 148 -1.67 17.30 9.25
C ILE A 148 -0.47 16.42 8.96
N TYR A 149 -0.73 15.24 8.39
CA TYR A 149 0.30 14.30 7.96
C TYR A 149 0.69 14.53 6.50
N TRP A 150 -0.29 14.79 5.65
CA TRP A 150 -0.11 14.96 4.22
C TRP A 150 -1.20 15.88 3.66
N GLN A 151 -0.85 16.67 2.65
CA GLN A 151 -1.78 17.54 1.94
C GLN A 151 -1.38 17.60 0.46
N GLN A 152 -2.37 17.63 -0.43
CA GLN A 152 -2.15 17.68 -1.88
C GLN A 152 -1.96 19.10 -2.42
#